data_AF-A0A2A3F9R7-F1
#
_entry.id   AF-A0A2A3F9R7-F1
#
_cell.length_a   1.000
_cell.length_b   1.000
_cell.length_c   1.000
_cell.angle_alpha   90.00
_cell.angle_beta   90.00
_cell.angle_gamma   90.00
#
_symmetry.space_group_name_H-M   'P 1'
#
loop_
_entity.id
_entity.type
_entity.pdbx_description
1 polymer ?
#
loop_
_entity_poly.entity_id
_entity_poly.type
_entity_poly.pdbx_seq_one_letter_code
_entity_poly.pdbx_strand_id
1 'polypeptide(L)' 'MTDETRVALKNYEYLLREYPGENVELVWHTDSVVYGSDGCSDIDLLVRPGFTPATECFTRTND' A
#
# COMPACT_ATOMS: atom_id res chain seq x y z
N MET A 1 11.97 -10.51 -8.13
CA MET A 1 11.01 -9.54 -7.57
C MET A 1 10.06 -9.15 -8.68
N THR A 2 8.76 -9.39 -8.52
CA THR A 2 7.75 -9.06 -9.54
C THR A 2 7.37 -7.58 -9.47
N ASP A 3 6.70 -7.07 -10.49
CA ASP A 3 6.18 -5.70 -10.48
C ASP A 3 5.12 -5.53 -9.39
N GLU A 4 4.28 -6.53 -9.14
CA GLU A 4 3.34 -6.56 -8.00
C GLU A 4 4.06 -6.42 -6.66
N THR A 5 5.16 -7.16 -6.44
CA THR A 5 5.97 -7.03 -5.22
C THR A 5 6.53 -5.61 -5.10
N ARG A 6 6.99 -5.00 -6.20
CA ARG A 6 7.54 -3.64 -6.18
C ARG A 6 6.47 -2.59 -5.89
N VAL A 7 5.27 -2.73 -6.47
CA VAL A 7 4.11 -1.85 -6.22
C VAL A 7 3.70 -1.95 -4.75
N ALA A 8 3.55 -3.17 -4.22
CA ALA A 8 3.22 -3.40 -2.81
C ALA A 8 4.21 -2.75 -1.86
N LEU A 9 5.52 -2.95 -2.08
CA LEU A 9 6.55 -2.35 -1.23
C LEU A 9 6.54 -0.82 -1.29
N LYS A 10 6.31 -0.22 -2.46
CA LYS A 10 6.22 1.25 -2.61
C LYS A 10 4.99 1.82 -1.93
N ASN A 11 3.84 1.16 -2.07
CA ASN A 11 2.61 1.55 -1.40
C ASN A 11 2.77 1.46 0.13
N TYR A 12 3.35 0.37 0.62
CA TYR A 12 3.62 0.17 2.05
C TYR A 12 4.63 1.18 2.61
N GLU A 13 5.73 1.45 1.89
CA GLU A 13 6.72 2.47 2.25
C GLU A 13 6.09 3.87 2.32
N TYR A 14 5.17 4.18 1.41
CA TYR A 14 4.45 5.44 1.44
C TYR A 14 3.60 5.60 2.71
N LEU A 15 2.85 4.56 3.10
CA LEU A 15 2.07 4.57 4.34
C LEU A 15 2.98 4.80 5.57
N LEU A 16 4.12 4.13 5.64
CA LEU A 16 5.10 4.33 6.73
C LEU A 16 5.62 5.77 6.82
N ARG A 17 5.71 6.48 5.69
CA ARG A 17 6.19 7.87 5.64
C ARG A 17 5.12 8.90 5.94
N GLU A 18 3.89 8.69 5.46
CA GLU A 18 2.77 9.62 5.68
C GLU A 18 2.20 9.56 7.09
N TYR A 19 2.34 8.42 7.76
CA TYR A 19 1.84 8.21 9.12
C TYR A 19 2.99 8.02 10.14
N PRO A 20 3.90 9.00 10.29
CA PRO A 20 5.04 8.87 11.19
C PRO A 20 4.59 8.85 12.65
N GLY A 21 4.88 7.75 13.35
CA GLY A 21 4.51 7.59 14.77
C GLY A 21 3.10 7.03 15.00
N GLU A 22 2.35 6.76 13.92
CA GLU A 22 1.13 5.97 13.97
C GLU A 22 1.41 4.54 13.52
N ASN A 23 0.49 3.61 13.81
CA ASN A 23 0.67 2.21 13.46
C ASN A 23 0.39 2.00 11.98
N VAL A 24 1.35 1.46 11.25
CA VAL A 24 1.15 0.82 9.95
C VAL A 24 1.44 -0.66 10.14
N GLU A 25 0.43 -1.51 9.98
CA GLU A 25 0.53 -2.93 10.30
C GLU A 25 -0.20 -3.80 9.27
N LEU A 26 0.44 -4.91 8.89
CA LEU A 26 -0.18 -5.97 8.11
C LEU A 26 -0.86 -6.96 9.06
N VAL A 27 -2.19 -6.96 9.04
CA VAL A 27 -3.02 -7.76 9.91
C VAL A 27 -3.51 -9.01 9.15
N TRP A 28 -2.64 -10.02 9.09
CA TRP A 28 -2.83 -11.23 8.28
C TRP A 28 -4.10 -12.03 8.59
N HIS A 29 -4.65 -11.93 9.79
CA HIS A 29 -5.86 -12.69 10.16
C HIS A 29 -7.13 -12.18 9.47
N THR A 30 -7.11 -10.95 8.96
CA THR A 30 -8.24 -10.28 8.31
C THR A 30 -7.87 -9.84 6.90
N ASP A 31 -6.68 -10.25 6.42
CA ASP A 31 -6.11 -9.82 5.15
C ASP A 31 -6.17 -8.30 4.95
N SER A 32 -5.88 -7.54 6.01
CA SER A 32 -5.98 -6.07 6.00
C SER A 32 -4.64 -5.38 6.30
N VAL A 33 -4.42 -4.20 5.73
CA VAL A 33 -3.42 -3.24 6.18
C VAL A 33 -4.13 -2.14 6.95
N VAL A 34 -3.68 -1.88 8.17
CA VAL A 34 -4.12 -0.72 8.97
C VAL A 34 -3.05 0.35 8.93
N TYR A 35 -3.45 1.62 8.90
CA TYR A 35 -2.53 2.75 8.83
C TYR A 35 -3.17 4.02 9.39
N GLY A 36 -2.37 4.82 10.07
CA GLY A 36 -2.88 6.03 10.72
C GLY A 36 -3.87 5.71 11.85
N SER A 37 -4.80 6.62 12.10
CA SER A 37 -5.70 6.56 13.26
C SER A 37 -6.94 5.71 13.01
N ASP A 38 -7.40 5.65 11.75
CA ASP A 38 -8.64 4.99 11.32
C ASP A 38 -8.53 4.28 9.96
N GLY A 39 -7.36 4.31 9.32
CA GLY A 39 -7.15 3.71 8.00
C GLY A 39 -7.11 2.19 8.08
N CYS A 40 -7.90 1.55 7.21
CA CYS A 40 -7.93 0.11 7.02
C CYS A 40 -8.26 -0.19 5.55
N SER A 41 -7.56 -1.13 4.94
CA SER A 41 -7.74 -1.54 3.55
C SER A 41 -7.38 -3.01 3.37
N ASP A 42 -7.94 -3.69 2.38
CA ASP A 42 -7.53 -5.06 2.06
C ASP A 42 -6.05 -5.07 1.60
N ILE A 43 -5.28 -6.09 2.01
CA ILE A 43 -3.86 -6.25 1.64
C ILE A 43 -3.70 -6.32 0.12
N ASP A 44 -4.68 -6.88 -0.60
CA ASP A 44 -4.69 -6.94 -2.06
C ASP A 44 -4.68 -5.56 -2.73
N LEU A 45 -5.05 -4.49 -2.01
CA LEU A 45 -4.93 -3.14 -2.54
C LEU A 45 -3.47 -2.66 -2.58
N LEU A 46 -2.57 -3.23 -1.76
CA LEU A 46 -1.15 -2.87 -1.79
C LEU A 46 -0.52 -3.22 -3.13
N VAL A 47 -0.93 -4.30 -3.81
CA VAL A 47 -0.38 -4.64 -5.13
C VAL A 47 -0.98 -3.80 -6.27
N ARG A 48 -1.97 -2.94 -5.99
CA ARG A 48 -2.62 -2.12 -7.03
C ARG A 48 -1.90 -0.80 -7.26
N PRO A 49 -1.49 -0.50 -8.50
CA PRO A 49 -1.06 0.84 -8.88
C PRO A 49 -2.12 1.89 -8.54
N GLY A 50 -1.68 3.01 -7.97
CA GLY A 50 -2.56 4.14 -7.61
C GLY A 50 -3.30 3.98 -6.27
N PHE A 51 -3.05 2.89 -5.52
CA PHE A 51 -3.53 2.81 -4.13
C PHE A 51 -2.93 3.92 -3.26
N THR A 52 -1.67 4.28 -3.49
CA THR A 52 -1.08 5.51 -2.97
C THR A 52 -0.46 6.35 -4.09
N PRO A 53 -0.23 7.66 -3.86
CA PRO A 53 0.47 8.52 -4.81
C PRO A 53 1.83 7.97 -5.27
N ALA A 54 2.50 7.16 -4.45
CA ALA A 54 3.81 6.58 -4.78
C ALA A 54 3.78 5.60 -5.97
N THR A 55 2.59 5.11 -6.36
CA THR A 55 2.42 4.15 -7.44
C THR A 55 1.53 4.63 -8.57
N GLU A 56 1.14 5.91 -8.59
CA GLU A 56 0.34 6.50 -9.69
C GLU A 56 1.01 6.37 -11.05
N CYS A 57 2.35 6.45 -11.13
CA CYS A 57 3.07 6.28 -12.39
C CYS A 57 2.95 4.87 -13.00
N PHE A 58 2.55 3.86 -12.22
CA PHE A 58 2.30 2.49 -12.67
C PHE A 58 0.87 2.29 -13.20
N THR A 59 0.00 3.30 -13.10
CA THR A 59 -1.39 3.19 -13.58
C THR A 59 -1.51 3.32 -15.10
N ARG A 60 -0.48 3.86 -15.78
CA ARG A 60 -0.49 4.12 -17.24
C ARG A 60 0.05 2.97 -18.10
N THR A 61 0.04 1.74 -17.60
CA THR A 61 0.52 0.55 -18.37
C THR A 61 -0.61 -0.21 -19.07
N ASN A 62 -1.70 0.47 -19.43
CA ASN A 62 -2.75 -0.04 -20.31
C ASN A 62 -3.17 1.06 -21.29
N ASP A 63 -2.39 1.23 -22.36
CA ASP A 63 -2.84 1.70 -23.68
C ASP A 63 -1.90 1.11 -24.75
#